data_AF-A0A452TTY2-F1
#
_entry.id   AF-A0A452TTY2-F1
#
_cell.length_a   1.000
_cell.length_b   1.000
_cell.length_c   1.000
_cell.angle_alpha   90.00
_cell.angle_beta   90.00
_cell.angle_gamma   90.00
#
_symmetry.space_group_name_H-M   'P 1'
#
loop_
_entity.id
_entity.type
_entity.pdbx_description
1 polymer ?
#
loop_
_entity_poly.entity_id
_entity_poly.type
_entity_poly.pdbx_seq_one_letter_code
_entity_poly.pdbx_strand_id
1 'polypeptide(L)'
;MGHSKQIRILLLNEMEKLEKTLFRLEQGFELQFRLGPTLQGKAVTVYTNYPFPGEAFNREKFRSLEWENPTEREDDSDKYCKVNLQQAGSFQYYFLQGNEKSGGGYIVVDPILHVGADNHVLPLDCVTLQTFLAKCLGPFDEWESRLRVAKESGYNMIHFTPLQTLGLSRSSYSLANQLELNPDFSRPNKKYTWNDVGQLVEKLKKEWNILCITDVVYNHTELPNW
;
A
#
# COMPACT_ATOMS: atom_id res chain seq x y z
N MET A 1 25.48 5.36 -6.14
CA MET A 1 25.09 6.54 -6.94
C MET A 1 23.98 7.25 -6.18
N GLY A 2 24.17 8.50 -5.77
CA GLY A 2 23.11 9.23 -5.05
C GLY A 2 21.90 9.37 -5.96
N HIS A 3 20.75 8.84 -5.55
CA HIS A 3 19.52 9.05 -6.29
C HIS A 3 19.27 10.55 -6.40
N SER A 4 19.28 11.08 -7.62
CA SER A 4 18.88 12.47 -7.86
C SER A 4 17.46 12.63 -7.34
N LYS A 5 17.23 13.65 -6.51
CA LYS A 5 15.90 13.97 -5.97
C LYS A 5 14.92 14.14 -7.13
N GLN A 6 13.97 13.22 -7.26
CA GLN A 6 12.94 13.31 -8.29
C GLN A 6 11.82 14.23 -7.82
N ILE A 7 11.49 15.21 -8.66
CA ILE A 7 10.41 16.16 -8.42
C ILE A 7 9.24 15.80 -9.33
N ARG A 8 8.03 15.81 -8.79
CA ARG A 8 6.78 15.67 -9.54
C ARG A 8 5.92 16.89 -9.30
N ILE A 9 5.40 17.47 -10.36
CA ILE A 9 4.62 18.71 -10.31
C ILE A 9 3.16 18.37 -10.55
N LEU A 10 2.30 18.89 -9.69
CA LEU A 10 0.85 18.89 -9.85
C LEU A 10 0.38 20.33 -9.96
N LEU A 11 -0.13 20.70 -11.13
CA LEU A 11 -0.69 22.03 -11.38
C LEU A 11 -2.12 22.08 -10.84
N LEU A 12 -2.42 23.12 -10.06
CA LEU A 12 -3.74 23.37 -9.50
C LEU A 12 -4.52 24.30 -10.44
N ASN A 13 -5.71 23.88 -10.90
CA ASN A 13 -6.60 24.73 -11.67
C ASN A 13 -7.95 24.94 -10.98
N GLU A 14 -8.59 26.08 -11.24
CA GLU A 14 -9.91 26.40 -10.69
C GLU A 14 -10.98 25.39 -11.15
N MET A 15 -11.87 25.00 -10.25
CA MET A 15 -12.94 24.00 -10.47
C MET A 15 -12.44 22.61 -10.90
N GLU A 16 -11.17 22.30 -10.69
CA GLU A 16 -10.60 21.02 -11.06
C GLU A 16 -11.05 19.91 -10.09
N LYS A 17 -11.77 18.92 -10.64
CA LYS A 17 -12.30 17.76 -9.90
C LYS A 17 -11.52 16.50 -10.27
N LEU A 18 -10.36 16.31 -9.65
CA LEU A 18 -9.50 15.14 -9.88
C LEU A 18 -9.78 13.97 -8.93
N GLU A 19 -10.95 13.94 -8.29
CA GLU A 19 -11.33 12.87 -7.36
C GLU A 19 -11.36 11.48 -8.02
N LYS A 20 -11.55 11.43 -9.34
CA LYS A 20 -11.55 10.18 -10.14
C LYS A 20 -10.25 9.94 -10.90
N THR A 21 -9.28 10.85 -10.79
CA THR A 21 -8.01 10.77 -11.49
C THR A 21 -6.99 10.12 -10.57
N LEU A 22 -6.41 9.01 -11.02
CA LEU A 22 -5.36 8.34 -10.25
C LEU A 22 -4.02 9.04 -10.47
N PHE A 23 -3.49 9.67 -9.43
CA PHE A 23 -2.14 10.24 -9.44
C PHE A 23 -1.20 9.35 -8.64
N ARG A 24 -0.42 8.52 -9.33
CA ARG A 24 0.48 7.52 -8.74
C ARG A 24 1.91 8.06 -8.68
N LEU A 25 2.54 7.93 -7.52
CA LEU A 25 3.85 8.49 -7.18
C LEU A 25 4.69 7.44 -6.44
N GLU A 26 6.01 7.57 -6.49
CA GLU A 26 6.92 6.69 -5.75
C GLU A 26 7.38 7.33 -4.45
N GLN A 27 7.68 6.50 -3.46
CA GLN A 27 8.39 6.95 -2.26
C GLN A 27 9.77 7.50 -2.63
N GLY A 28 10.22 8.51 -1.90
CA GLY A 28 11.43 9.27 -2.18
C GLY A 28 11.22 10.50 -3.06
N PHE A 29 10.07 10.63 -3.73
CA PHE A 29 9.79 11.79 -4.59
C PHE A 29 9.38 13.01 -3.77
N GLU A 30 9.68 14.20 -4.31
CA GLU A 30 9.08 15.46 -3.87
C GLU A 30 7.89 15.78 -4.77
N LEU A 31 6.69 15.84 -4.19
CA LEU A 31 5.50 16.35 -4.86
C LEU A 31 5.42 17.87 -4.63
N GLN A 32 5.39 18.63 -5.72
CA GLN A 32 5.19 20.07 -5.72
C GLN A 32 3.80 20.40 -6.27
N PHE A 33 3.00 21.09 -5.47
CA PHE A 33 1.78 21.75 -5.93
C PHE A 33 2.16 23.14 -6.44
N ARG A 34 1.77 23.45 -7.67
CA ARG A 34 2.02 24.75 -8.31
C ARG A 34 0.73 25.35 -8.83
N LEU A 35 0.64 26.67 -8.86
CA LEU A 35 -0.54 27.35 -9.40
C LEU A 35 -0.57 27.22 -10.92
N GLY A 36 -1.64 26.62 -11.44
CA GLY A 36 -1.96 26.64 -12.86
C GLY A 36 -2.44 28.02 -13.32
N PRO A 37 -2.58 28.25 -14.64
CA PRO A 37 -2.89 29.57 -15.20
C PRO A 37 -4.18 30.20 -14.65
N THR A 38 -5.16 29.38 -14.25
CA THR A 38 -6.47 29.84 -13.73
C THR A 38 -6.42 30.32 -12.27
N LEU A 39 -5.33 30.04 -11.55
CA LEU A 39 -5.14 30.39 -10.15
C LEU A 39 -4.00 31.39 -9.91
N GLN A 40 -3.33 31.86 -10.96
CA GLN A 40 -2.28 32.87 -10.87
C GLN A 40 -2.83 34.19 -10.32
N GLY A 41 -2.12 34.81 -9.37
CA GLY A 41 -2.55 36.05 -8.70
C GLY A 41 -3.68 35.86 -7.69
N LYS A 42 -4.15 34.63 -7.45
CA LYS A 42 -5.20 34.33 -6.48
C LYS A 42 -4.60 33.79 -5.18
N ALA A 43 -5.18 34.18 -4.05
CA ALA A 43 -4.82 33.63 -2.75
C ALA A 43 -5.34 32.19 -2.62
N VAL A 44 -4.43 31.22 -2.76
CA VAL A 44 -4.74 29.79 -2.67
C VAL A 44 -4.11 29.17 -1.43
N THR A 45 -4.86 28.36 -0.70
CA THR A 45 -4.32 27.55 0.41
C THR A 45 -4.50 26.07 0.11
N VAL A 46 -3.41 25.30 0.15
CA VAL A 46 -3.41 23.86 -0.15
C VAL A 46 -3.42 23.08 1.16
N TYR A 47 -4.29 22.08 1.25
CA TYR A 47 -4.39 21.17 2.37
C TYR A 47 -4.14 19.74 1.92
N THR A 48 -3.50 18.95 2.78
CA THR A 48 -3.34 17.50 2.55
C THR A 48 -3.43 16.73 3.88
N ASN A 49 -3.90 15.49 3.82
CA ASN A 49 -3.82 14.56 4.95
C ASN A 49 -2.55 13.69 4.91
N TYR A 50 -1.59 14.01 4.03
CA TYR A 50 -0.26 13.42 4.07
C TYR A 50 0.44 13.82 5.39
N PRO A 51 0.83 12.85 6.25
CA PRO A 51 1.29 13.13 7.60
C PRO A 51 2.63 13.86 7.61
N PHE A 52 2.91 14.56 8.71
CA PHE A 52 4.27 15.05 8.93
C PHE A 52 5.24 13.87 9.15
N PRO A 53 6.54 14.04 8.85
CA PRO A 53 7.54 13.03 9.16
C PRO A 53 7.47 12.59 10.62
N GLY A 54 7.29 11.28 10.86
CA GLY A 54 7.17 10.70 12.20
C GLY A 54 5.74 10.67 12.77
N GLU A 55 4.75 11.30 12.13
CA GLU A 55 3.35 11.18 12.54
C GLU A 55 2.68 9.94 11.92
N ALA A 56 1.75 9.34 12.66
CA ALA A 56 0.85 8.32 12.11
C ALA A 56 -0.17 8.96 11.17
N PHE A 57 -0.49 8.26 10.07
CA PHE A 57 -1.52 8.70 9.14
C PHE A 57 -2.90 8.70 9.80
N ASN A 58 -3.65 9.79 9.64
CA ASN A 58 -5.07 9.89 9.99
C ASN A 58 -5.82 10.47 8.79
N ARG A 59 -6.81 9.72 8.29
CA ARG A 59 -7.57 10.07 7.08
C ARG A 59 -8.32 11.41 7.19
N GLU A 60 -8.70 11.81 8.40
CA GLU A 60 -9.50 13.01 8.67
C GLU A 60 -8.65 14.23 9.07
N LYS A 61 -7.36 14.02 9.40
CA LYS A 61 -6.46 15.10 9.82
C LYS A 61 -5.79 15.73 8.59
N PHE A 62 -6.24 16.91 8.21
CA PHE A 62 -5.60 17.73 7.16
C PHE A 62 -4.69 18.80 7.77
N ARG A 63 -3.62 19.14 7.06
CA ARG A 63 -2.73 20.26 7.36
C ARG A 63 -2.60 21.17 6.15
N SER A 64 -2.45 22.46 6.38
CA SER A 64 -2.08 23.40 5.32
C SER A 64 -0.61 23.22 4.95
N LEU A 65 -0.30 23.45 3.67
CA LEU A 65 1.06 23.53 3.16
C LEU A 65 1.49 24.99 3.08
N GLU A 66 2.77 25.25 3.36
CA GLU A 66 3.38 26.56 3.22
C GLU A 66 3.86 26.76 1.79
N TRP A 67 3.63 27.96 1.25
CA TRP A 67 4.13 28.35 -0.06
C TRP A 67 5.58 28.79 0.04
N GLU A 68 6.43 28.19 -0.78
CA GLU A 68 7.82 28.60 -0.97
C GLU A 68 7.92 29.47 -2.23
N ASN A 69 8.65 30.58 -2.13
CA ASN A 69 8.95 31.46 -3.26
C ASN A 69 10.48 31.46 -3.51
N PRO A 70 11.00 30.56 -4.36
CA PRO A 70 12.43 30.38 -4.53
C PRO A 70 13.12 31.57 -5.25
N THR A 71 12.39 32.37 -6.02
CA THR A 71 12.96 33.49 -6.80
C THR A 71 12.75 34.85 -6.15
N GLU A 72 12.07 34.91 -5.00
CA GLU A 72 11.69 36.14 -4.28
C GLU A 72 10.96 37.19 -5.16
N ARG A 73 10.47 36.78 -6.34
CA ARG A 73 9.72 37.65 -7.24
C ARG A 73 8.32 37.89 -6.68
N GLU A 74 7.76 39.06 -6.95
CA GLU A 74 6.38 39.37 -6.54
C GLU A 74 5.35 38.51 -7.28
N ASP A 75 5.68 38.06 -8.50
CA ASP A 75 4.79 37.20 -9.27
C ASP A 75 4.69 35.77 -8.70
N ASP A 76 3.53 35.13 -8.90
CA ASP A 76 3.23 33.79 -8.39
C ASP A 76 3.78 32.67 -9.30
N SER A 77 4.64 33.01 -10.26
CA SER A 77 5.01 32.11 -11.36
C SER A 77 5.86 30.91 -10.89
N ASP A 78 6.69 31.11 -9.87
CA ASP A 78 7.61 30.10 -9.33
C ASP A 78 7.18 29.55 -7.97
N LYS A 79 6.04 29.99 -7.42
CA LYS A 79 5.59 29.58 -6.09
C LYS A 79 5.13 28.12 -6.09
N TYR A 80 5.53 27.38 -5.07
CA TYR A 80 5.09 25.99 -4.90
C TYR A 80 4.91 25.63 -3.42
N CYS A 81 3.99 24.70 -3.15
CA CYS A 81 3.93 23.97 -1.90
C CYS A 81 4.55 22.58 -2.13
N LYS A 82 5.31 22.05 -1.16
CA LYS A 82 5.93 20.73 -1.32
C LYS A 82 5.52 19.71 -0.26
N VAL A 83 5.55 18.43 -0.67
CA VAL A 83 5.43 17.27 0.20
C VAL A 83 6.52 16.27 -0.18
N ASN A 84 7.37 15.92 0.79
CA ASN A 84 8.34 14.84 0.61
C ASN A 84 7.67 13.50 0.90
N LEU A 85 7.54 12.65 -0.11
CA LEU A 85 6.84 11.38 -0.03
C LEU A 85 7.81 10.33 0.52
N GLN A 86 7.56 9.87 1.73
CA GLN A 86 8.37 8.90 2.50
C GLN A 86 7.53 7.72 3.02
N GLN A 87 6.21 7.79 2.85
CA GLN A 87 5.27 6.76 3.30
C GLN A 87 4.36 6.39 2.13
N ALA A 88 4.25 5.09 1.87
CA ALA A 88 3.24 4.56 0.94
C ALA A 88 1.83 4.71 1.52
N GLY A 89 0.87 4.90 0.63
CA GLY A 89 -0.53 5.01 1.02
C GLY A 89 -1.37 5.77 0.01
N SER A 90 -2.64 5.93 0.36
CA SER A 90 -3.58 6.76 -0.39
C SER A 90 -3.88 8.00 0.43
N PHE A 91 -3.48 9.15 -0.09
CA PHE A 91 -3.62 10.46 0.54
C PHE A 91 -4.53 11.35 -0.31
N GLN A 92 -5.07 12.36 0.33
CA GLN A 92 -5.97 13.33 -0.27
C GLN A 92 -5.35 14.72 -0.14
N TYR A 93 -5.61 15.55 -1.14
CA TYR A 93 -5.39 16.97 -1.06
C TYR A 93 -6.63 17.73 -1.56
N TYR A 94 -6.77 18.95 -1.08
CA TYR A 94 -7.72 19.92 -1.63
C TYR A 94 -7.13 21.32 -1.47
N PHE A 95 -7.69 22.29 -2.18
CA PHE A 95 -7.25 23.67 -2.06
C PHE A 95 -8.44 24.62 -2.04
N LEU A 96 -8.25 25.72 -1.31
CA LEU A 96 -9.19 26.80 -1.17
C LEU A 96 -8.70 28.00 -1.96
N GLN A 97 -9.62 28.74 -2.57
CA GLN A 97 -9.40 30.09 -3.07
C GLN A 97 -10.07 31.05 -2.10
N GLY A 98 -9.28 31.83 -1.36
CA GLY A 98 -9.79 32.50 -0.15
C GLY A 98 -10.33 31.46 0.84
N ASN A 99 -11.64 31.49 1.10
CA ASN A 99 -12.32 30.57 2.02
C ASN A 99 -13.15 29.49 1.33
N GLU A 100 -13.22 29.47 -0.01
CA GLU A 100 -14.06 28.53 -0.76
C GLU A 100 -13.24 27.40 -1.38
N LYS A 101 -13.74 26.16 -1.29
CA LYS A 101 -13.07 25.00 -1.88
C LYS A 101 -13.13 25.06 -3.41
N SER A 102 -11.98 25.19 -4.04
CA SER A 102 -11.86 25.38 -5.49
C SER A 102 -11.55 24.06 -6.23
N GLY A 103 -10.90 23.10 -5.58
CA GLY A 103 -10.64 21.78 -6.15
C GLY A 103 -9.91 20.83 -5.22
N GLY A 104 -9.55 19.65 -5.75
CA GLY A 104 -8.81 18.63 -5.01
C GLY A 104 -8.76 17.29 -5.72
N GLY A 105 -8.07 16.34 -5.09
CA GLY A 105 -7.90 14.99 -5.62
C GLY A 105 -7.19 14.05 -4.65
N TYR A 106 -6.82 12.89 -5.17
CA TYR A 106 -6.11 11.85 -4.43
C TYR A 106 -4.74 11.60 -5.04
N ILE A 107 -3.78 11.27 -4.19
CA ILE A 107 -2.45 10.79 -4.57
C ILE A 107 -2.24 9.40 -3.97
N VAL A 108 -1.67 8.50 -4.74
CA VAL A 108 -1.29 7.16 -4.29
C VAL A 108 0.23 7.07 -4.34
N VAL A 109 0.84 6.80 -3.20
CA VAL A 109 2.28 6.58 -3.09
C VAL A 109 2.54 5.09 -2.98
N ASP A 110 3.34 4.56 -3.91
CA ASP A 110 3.59 3.13 -4.02
C ASP A 110 4.44 2.57 -2.87
N PRO A 111 4.14 1.33 -2.40
CA PRO A 111 5.00 0.64 -1.46
C PRO A 111 6.33 0.24 -2.11
N ILE A 112 7.41 0.29 -1.33
CA ILE A 112 8.67 -0.33 -1.70
C ILE A 112 8.66 -1.74 -1.12
N LEU A 113 8.73 -2.73 -2.00
CA LEU A 113 8.80 -4.14 -1.60
C LEU A 113 10.26 -4.54 -1.43
N HIS A 114 10.58 -5.23 -0.33
CA HIS A 114 11.94 -5.71 -0.05
C HIS A 114 11.94 -7.22 0.17
N VAL A 115 12.96 -7.90 -0.37
CA VAL A 115 13.15 -9.34 -0.27
C VAL A 115 14.62 -9.70 -0.05
N GLY A 116 14.88 -10.95 0.33
CA GLY A 116 16.23 -11.47 0.53
C GLY A 116 16.89 -11.04 1.83
N ALA A 117 17.98 -11.73 2.17
CA ALA A 117 18.79 -11.43 3.36
C ALA A 117 19.51 -10.07 3.29
N ASP A 118 19.80 -9.61 2.07
CA ASP A 118 20.37 -8.29 1.77
C ASP A 118 19.31 -7.18 1.68
N ASN A 119 18.02 -7.53 1.83
CA ASN A 119 16.89 -6.60 1.84
C ASN A 119 16.83 -5.73 0.59
N HIS A 120 17.14 -6.29 -0.58
CA HIS A 120 17.08 -5.57 -1.85
C HIS A 120 15.64 -5.28 -2.26
N VAL A 121 15.47 -4.24 -3.09
CA VAL A 121 14.16 -3.82 -3.60
C VAL A 121 13.68 -4.80 -4.67
N LEU A 122 12.44 -5.27 -4.53
CA LEU A 122 11.69 -5.94 -5.59
C LEU A 122 10.84 -4.89 -6.31
N PRO A 123 11.14 -4.52 -7.57
CA PRO A 123 10.32 -3.58 -8.32
C PRO A 123 8.89 -4.10 -8.51
N LEU A 124 7.89 -3.23 -8.39
CA LEU A 124 6.47 -3.62 -8.53
C LEU A 124 6.16 -4.22 -9.90
N ASP A 125 6.77 -3.71 -10.96
CA ASP A 125 6.60 -4.22 -12.34
C ASP A 125 7.28 -5.59 -12.56
N CYS A 126 8.10 -6.04 -11.59
CA CYS A 126 8.76 -7.34 -11.64
C CYS A 126 8.02 -8.41 -10.82
N VAL A 127 6.86 -8.12 -10.23
CA VAL A 127 6.11 -9.09 -9.45
C VAL A 127 5.57 -10.20 -10.35
N THR A 128 5.91 -11.45 -10.01
CA THR A 128 5.39 -12.67 -10.62
C THR A 128 4.79 -13.54 -9.53
N LEU A 129 3.50 -13.83 -9.65
CA LEU A 129 2.71 -14.36 -8.54
C LEU A 129 2.09 -15.71 -8.85
N GLN A 130 2.24 -16.66 -7.92
CA GLN A 130 1.55 -17.95 -7.97
C GLN A 130 0.51 -18.05 -6.84
N THR A 131 -0.72 -18.42 -7.18
CA THR A 131 -1.81 -18.61 -6.21
C THR A 131 -1.88 -20.06 -5.76
N PHE A 132 -1.97 -20.28 -4.45
CA PHE A 132 -2.21 -21.58 -3.83
C PHE A 132 -3.55 -21.57 -3.08
N LEU A 133 -4.38 -22.57 -3.38
CA LEU A 133 -5.56 -22.87 -2.57
C LEU A 133 -5.08 -23.48 -1.25
N ALA A 134 -5.11 -22.68 -0.17
CA ALA A 134 -4.51 -23.06 1.11
C ALA A 134 -5.05 -24.38 1.66
N LYS A 135 -6.37 -24.62 1.52
CA LYS A 135 -7.01 -25.89 1.90
C LYS A 135 -6.47 -27.13 1.18
N CYS A 136 -5.79 -26.95 0.03
CA CYS A 136 -5.19 -28.04 -0.75
C CYS A 136 -3.69 -28.22 -0.45
N LEU A 137 -3.08 -27.37 0.38
CA LEU A 137 -1.68 -27.50 0.80
C LEU A 137 -1.46 -28.58 1.87
N GLY A 138 -2.53 -29.14 2.43
CA GLY A 138 -2.44 -30.19 3.45
C GLY A 138 -1.89 -29.66 4.79
N PRO A 139 -1.35 -30.56 5.64
CA PRO A 139 -0.76 -30.18 6.92
C PRO A 139 0.42 -29.22 6.75
N PHE A 140 0.59 -28.29 7.69
CA PHE A 140 1.54 -27.18 7.58
C PHE A 140 3.00 -27.63 7.45
N ASP A 141 3.40 -28.75 8.06
CA ASP A 141 4.76 -29.32 7.90
C ASP A 141 5.12 -29.68 6.46
N GLU A 142 4.13 -29.86 5.59
CA GLU A 142 4.36 -30.18 4.18
C GLU A 142 4.43 -28.93 3.30
N TRP A 143 3.99 -27.76 3.80
CA TRP A 143 3.84 -26.56 2.99
C TRP A 143 5.13 -26.12 2.33
N GLU A 144 6.24 -26.08 3.07
CA GLU A 144 7.53 -25.68 2.49
C GLU A 144 7.88 -26.53 1.25
N SER A 145 7.73 -27.86 1.35
CA SER A 145 8.03 -28.74 0.22
C SER A 145 7.11 -28.48 -0.98
N ARG A 146 5.83 -28.21 -0.73
CA ARG A 146 4.81 -27.97 -1.76
C ARG A 146 4.97 -26.59 -2.40
N LEU A 147 5.31 -25.57 -1.63
CA LEU A 147 5.52 -24.19 -2.10
C LEU A 147 6.84 -24.03 -2.84
N ARG A 148 7.80 -24.96 -2.65
CA ARG A 148 9.09 -24.94 -3.36
C ARG A 148 8.94 -24.89 -4.88
N VAL A 149 7.88 -25.49 -5.43
CA VAL A 149 7.61 -25.42 -6.86
C VAL A 149 7.53 -23.97 -7.37
N ALA A 150 7.00 -23.04 -6.57
CA ALA A 150 6.90 -21.63 -6.93
C ALA A 150 8.28 -21.01 -7.11
N LYS A 151 9.17 -21.27 -6.14
CA LYS A 151 10.56 -20.83 -6.17
C LYS A 151 11.31 -21.37 -7.39
N GLU A 152 11.26 -22.69 -7.60
CA GLU A 152 12.00 -23.33 -8.70
C GLU A 152 11.44 -22.96 -10.08
N SER A 153 10.18 -22.50 -10.14
CA SER A 153 9.55 -21.97 -11.36
C SER A 153 9.81 -20.47 -11.59
N GLY A 154 10.51 -19.80 -10.67
CA GLY A 154 10.89 -18.39 -10.80
C GLY A 154 9.86 -17.36 -10.32
N TYR A 155 8.81 -17.78 -9.60
CA TYR A 155 7.88 -16.85 -8.97
C TYR A 155 8.53 -16.14 -7.77
N ASN A 156 8.24 -14.85 -7.59
CA ASN A 156 8.74 -14.04 -6.47
C ASN A 156 7.64 -13.58 -5.50
N MET A 157 6.40 -13.99 -5.73
CA MET A 157 5.29 -13.78 -4.80
C MET A 157 4.37 -15.00 -4.76
N ILE A 158 3.94 -15.37 -3.55
CA ILE A 158 2.92 -16.38 -3.30
C ILE A 158 1.65 -15.71 -2.80
N HIS A 159 0.54 -16.02 -3.43
CA HIS A 159 -0.78 -15.65 -2.96
C HIS A 159 -1.47 -16.86 -2.33
N PHE A 160 -1.87 -16.73 -1.08
CA PHE A 160 -2.71 -17.72 -0.41
C PHE A 160 -4.17 -17.28 -0.48
N THR A 161 -5.07 -18.18 -0.88
CA THR A 161 -6.47 -18.02 -0.48
C THR A 161 -6.58 -17.99 1.04
N PRO A 162 -7.70 -17.51 1.63
CA PRO A 162 -7.80 -17.32 3.08
C PRO A 162 -7.30 -18.53 3.90
N LEU A 163 -6.48 -18.23 4.91
CA LEU A 163 -5.83 -19.20 5.79
C LEU A 163 -6.65 -19.48 7.06
N GLN A 164 -7.72 -18.72 7.25
CA GLN A 164 -8.55 -18.72 8.44
C GLN A 164 -9.45 -19.96 8.54
N THR A 165 -10.01 -20.21 9.73
CA THR A 165 -10.97 -21.30 9.98
C THR A 165 -12.15 -21.22 9.01
N LEU A 166 -12.36 -22.31 8.26
CA LEU A 166 -13.43 -22.42 7.29
C LEU A 166 -14.78 -22.75 7.95
N GLY A 167 -15.85 -22.29 7.31
CA GLY A 167 -17.24 -22.62 7.64
C GLY A 167 -17.70 -23.97 7.07
N LEU A 168 -18.99 -24.23 7.24
CA LEU A 168 -19.64 -25.51 6.94
C LEU A 168 -19.47 -25.94 5.48
N SER A 169 -19.52 -24.99 4.54
CA SER A 169 -19.38 -25.30 3.12
C SER A 169 -17.96 -25.74 2.73
N ARG A 170 -16.98 -25.47 3.61
CA ARG A 170 -15.53 -25.65 3.36
C ARG A 170 -15.06 -24.92 2.10
N SER A 171 -15.78 -23.87 1.69
CA SER A 171 -15.33 -22.92 0.68
C SER A 171 -14.19 -22.09 1.24
N SER A 172 -13.16 -21.80 0.44
CA SER A 172 -11.99 -21.04 0.91
C SER A 172 -12.33 -19.61 1.34
N TYR A 173 -13.46 -19.07 0.88
CA TYR A 173 -13.89 -17.70 1.20
C TYR A 173 -14.95 -17.63 2.29
N SER A 174 -15.45 -18.78 2.75
CA SER A 174 -16.44 -18.79 3.81
C SER A 174 -15.78 -19.07 5.15
N LEU A 175 -15.54 -18.00 5.90
CA LEU A 175 -14.77 -18.03 7.13
C LEU A 175 -15.71 -18.12 8.34
N ALA A 176 -15.50 -19.10 9.20
CA ALA A 176 -16.21 -19.21 10.47
C ALA A 176 -15.52 -18.42 11.59
N ASN A 177 -14.20 -18.25 11.51
CA ASN A 177 -13.44 -17.41 12.44
C ASN A 177 -12.25 -16.76 11.73
N GLN A 178 -12.30 -15.44 11.56
CA GLN A 178 -11.29 -14.64 10.86
C GLN A 178 -9.98 -14.50 11.63
N LEU A 179 -9.98 -14.76 12.94
CA LEU A 179 -8.82 -14.57 13.82
C LEU A 179 -8.02 -15.85 14.03
N GLU A 180 -8.61 -17.00 13.72
CA GLU A 180 -7.99 -18.31 13.93
C GLU A 180 -7.46 -18.90 12.64
N LEU A 181 -6.26 -19.49 12.72
CA LEU A 181 -5.70 -20.28 11.63
C LEU A 181 -6.54 -21.56 11.45
N ASN A 182 -6.76 -21.97 10.20
CA ASN A 182 -7.52 -23.17 9.91
C ASN A 182 -6.94 -24.41 10.62
N PRO A 183 -7.70 -25.07 11.50
CA PRO A 183 -7.23 -26.24 12.24
C PRO A 183 -6.88 -27.42 11.33
N ASP A 184 -7.39 -27.47 10.09
CA ASP A 184 -7.05 -28.52 9.10
C ASP A 184 -5.57 -28.52 8.70
N PHE A 185 -4.84 -27.43 8.95
CA PHE A 185 -3.38 -27.38 8.73
C PHE A 185 -2.61 -28.11 9.84
N SER A 186 -3.28 -28.46 10.95
CA SER A 186 -2.70 -29.18 12.08
C SER A 186 -2.83 -30.69 11.93
N ARG A 187 -1.95 -31.43 12.62
CA ARG A 187 -2.05 -32.88 12.79
C ARG A 187 -2.54 -33.21 14.20
N PRO A 188 -3.06 -34.43 14.45
CA PRO A 188 -3.51 -34.83 15.79
C PRO A 188 -2.47 -34.63 16.90
N ASN A 189 -1.17 -34.73 16.57
CA ASN A 189 -0.05 -34.60 17.50
C ASN A 189 0.64 -33.23 17.47
N LYS A 190 0.26 -32.31 16.57
CA LYS A 190 0.92 -31.02 16.41
C LYS A 190 -0.04 -29.96 15.87
N LYS A 191 -0.27 -28.94 16.70
CA LYS A 191 -1.04 -27.75 16.34
C LYS A 191 -0.11 -26.68 15.76
N TYR A 192 -0.56 -26.03 14.70
CA TYR A 192 0.10 -24.86 14.13
C TYR A 192 -0.71 -23.60 14.41
N THR A 193 -0.01 -22.47 14.44
CA THR A 193 -0.52 -21.15 14.79
C THR A 193 -0.07 -20.13 13.75
N TRP A 194 -0.61 -18.91 13.82
CA TRP A 194 -0.13 -17.79 13.01
C TRP A 194 1.36 -17.50 13.20
N ASN A 195 1.95 -17.84 14.35
CA ASN A 195 3.39 -17.70 14.56
C ASN A 195 4.19 -18.67 13.66
N ASP A 196 3.73 -19.91 13.50
CA ASP A 196 4.37 -20.88 12.59
C ASP A 196 4.26 -20.42 11.12
N VAL A 197 3.09 -19.90 10.73
CA VAL A 197 2.89 -19.28 9.40
C VAL A 197 3.83 -18.09 9.21
N GLY A 198 3.96 -17.22 10.22
CA GLY A 198 4.85 -16.07 10.18
C GLY A 198 6.32 -16.47 10.02
N GLN A 199 6.77 -17.53 10.72
CA GLN A 199 8.12 -18.07 10.56
C GLN A 199 8.37 -18.60 9.15
N LEU A 200 7.40 -19.32 8.55
CA LEU A 200 7.51 -19.77 7.18
C LEU A 200 7.56 -18.57 6.20
N VAL A 201 6.67 -17.60 6.33
CA VAL A 201 6.65 -16.41 5.46
C VAL A 201 7.97 -15.63 5.55
N GLU A 202 8.53 -15.46 6.74
CA GLU A 202 9.84 -14.83 6.92
C GLU A 202 10.97 -15.64 6.28
N LYS A 203 10.92 -16.97 6.37
CA LYS A 203 11.86 -17.85 5.69
C LYS A 203 11.75 -17.71 4.17
N LEU A 204 10.54 -17.74 3.61
CA LEU A 204 10.30 -17.54 2.17
C LEU A 204 10.86 -16.19 1.68
N LYS A 205 10.63 -15.13 2.46
CA LYS A 205 11.15 -13.78 2.15
C LYS A 205 12.67 -13.72 2.15
N LYS A 206 13.32 -14.24 3.19
CA LYS A 206 14.77 -14.09 3.40
C LYS A 206 15.59 -15.08 2.58
N GLU A 207 15.15 -16.33 2.48
CA GLU A 207 15.92 -17.39 1.84
C GLU A 207 15.53 -17.61 0.37
N TRP A 208 14.27 -17.35 0.00
CA TRP A 208 13.77 -17.64 -1.35
C TRP A 208 13.44 -16.38 -2.15
N ASN A 209 13.64 -15.19 -1.57
CA ASN A 209 13.26 -13.91 -2.16
C ASN A 209 11.78 -13.82 -2.55
N ILE A 210 10.91 -14.52 -1.81
CA ILE A 210 9.47 -14.62 -2.10
C ILE A 210 8.66 -13.88 -1.05
N LEU A 211 7.80 -12.96 -1.50
CA LEU A 211 6.78 -12.33 -0.64
C LEU A 211 5.51 -13.17 -0.60
N CYS A 212 4.72 -12.98 0.45
CA CYS A 212 3.42 -13.62 0.58
C CYS A 212 2.32 -12.58 0.75
N ILE A 213 1.19 -12.81 0.09
CA ILE A 213 -0.06 -12.08 0.30
C ILE A 213 -1.19 -13.08 0.55
N THR A 214 -2.26 -12.60 1.17
CA THR A 214 -3.48 -13.38 1.39
C THR A 214 -4.70 -12.56 1.01
N ASP A 215 -5.73 -13.24 0.55
CA ASP A 215 -7.06 -12.65 0.45
C ASP A 215 -7.58 -12.23 1.84
N VAL A 216 -8.36 -11.15 1.86
CA VAL A 216 -9.10 -10.67 3.03
C VAL A 216 -10.58 -10.59 2.66
N VAL A 217 -11.44 -11.22 3.46
CA VAL A 217 -12.88 -11.30 3.20
C VAL A 217 -13.61 -10.32 4.12
N TYR A 218 -14.06 -9.18 3.55
CA TYR A 218 -14.84 -8.17 4.30
C TYR A 218 -16.34 -8.30 4.13
N ASN A 219 -16.82 -8.92 3.05
CA ASN A 219 -18.21 -8.81 2.63
C ASN A 219 -19.17 -9.78 3.35
N HIS A 220 -18.66 -10.87 3.94
CA HIS A 220 -19.48 -11.89 4.59
C HIS A 220 -18.67 -12.73 5.59
N THR A 221 -19.39 -13.48 6.43
CA THR A 221 -18.87 -14.49 7.36
C THR A 221 -19.82 -15.68 7.38
N GLU A 222 -19.31 -16.89 7.56
CA GLU A 222 -20.13 -18.08 7.77
C GLU A 222 -20.32 -18.36 9.26
N LEU A 223 -21.40 -19.05 9.61
CA LEU A 223 -21.68 -19.44 10.99
C LEU A 223 -20.72 -20.55 11.44
N PRO A 224 -20.18 -20.47 12.68
CA PRO A 224 -19.45 -21.58 13.27
C PRO A 224 -20.38 -22.78 13.52
N ASN A 225 -19.81 -23.98 13.63
CA ASN A 225 -20.55 -25.19 14.02
C ASN A 225 -21.22 -24.96 15.39
N TRP A 226 -22.53 -25.23 15.49
CA TRP A 226 -23.28 -25.27 16.74
C TRP A 226 -23.14 -26.62 17.43
#